data_AF-A0A353WUM3-F1
#
_entry.id   AF-A0A353WUM3-F1
#
_cell.length_a   1.000
_cell.length_b   1.000
_cell.length_c   1.000
_cell.angle_alpha   90.00
_cell.angle_beta   90.00
_cell.angle_gamma   90.00
#
_symmetry.space_group_name_H-M   'P 1'
#
loop_
_entity.id
_entity.type
_entity.pdbx_description
1 polymer ?
#
loop_
_entity_poly.entity_id
_entity_poly.type
_entity_poly.pdbx_seq_one_letter_code
_entity_poly.pdbx_strand_id
1 'polypeptide(L)'
;MLKYFLRKIFINNKSPRFQVLNSILLHNKEYFSKYPRLQTFSKEGRENVETDLIKTVNSIFDSKDPVLQFRKHFVDYVIELAYYIVLSLTEEDKQESYSKEEKISGELSTRLIHIAGKEAKLAEPFENQQYTNEDLLEYCRTRRILLTYYVNGLNLVRMKLNDYMQDDWLKPFLINMCIWQEDVIRINSNLPRFIESDTESLLYSSFFNIVENGYADPLSEWNSVAKKILPED
;
A
#
# COMPACT_ATOMS: atom_id res chain seq x y z
N MET A 1 31.90 32.65 -0.37
CA MET A 1 30.58 32.79 -1.02
C MET A 1 30.44 31.97 -2.30
N LEU A 2 31.35 32.08 -3.27
CA LEU A 2 31.28 31.37 -4.57
C LEU A 2 31.26 29.82 -4.46
N LYS A 3 32.06 29.23 -3.56
CA LYS A 3 32.04 27.77 -3.28
C LYS A 3 30.70 27.28 -2.73
N TYR A 4 29.99 28.10 -1.95
CA TYR A 4 28.69 27.75 -1.37
C TYR A 4 27.58 27.84 -2.42
N PHE A 5 27.66 28.84 -3.30
CA PHE A 5 26.75 29.05 -4.42
C PHE A 5 26.87 27.94 -5.48
N LEU A 6 28.10 27.56 -5.85
CA LEU A 6 28.36 26.46 -6.79
C LEU A 6 27.94 25.10 -6.23
N ARG A 7 28.10 24.86 -4.91
CA ARG A 7 27.61 23.63 -4.26
C ARG A 7 26.09 23.54 -4.30
N LYS A 8 25.38 24.66 -4.15
CA LYS A 8 23.91 24.74 -4.25
C LYS A 8 23.42 24.50 -5.69
N ILE A 9 24.13 25.02 -6.70
CA ILE A 9 23.84 24.77 -8.12
C ILE A 9 24.10 23.31 -8.50
N PHE A 10 25.21 22.71 -8.05
CA PHE A 10 25.53 21.31 -8.32
C PHE A 10 24.60 20.30 -7.61
N ILE A 11 24.04 20.67 -6.45
CA ILE A 11 23.02 19.86 -5.76
C ILE A 11 21.66 19.97 -6.49
N ASN A 12 21.32 21.15 -7.02
CA ASN A 12 20.06 21.38 -7.76
C ASN A 12 20.07 20.86 -9.21
N ASN A 13 21.23 20.60 -9.81
CA ASN A 13 21.36 20.05 -11.18
C ASN A 13 21.42 18.52 -11.26
N LYS A 14 21.20 17.80 -10.14
CA LYS A 14 21.16 16.34 -10.16
C LYS A 14 19.85 15.85 -10.77
N SER A 15 19.92 14.81 -11.61
CA SER A 15 18.74 14.23 -12.26
C SER A 15 17.66 13.84 -11.24
N PRO A 16 16.36 13.90 -11.59
CA PRO A 16 15.29 13.50 -10.70
C PRO A 16 15.48 12.13 -10.06
N ARG A 17 15.93 11.16 -10.86
CA ARG A 17 16.31 9.80 -10.42
C ARG A 17 17.36 9.83 -9.32
N PHE A 18 18.46 10.58 -9.51
CA PHE A 18 19.53 10.64 -8.51
C PHE A 18 19.02 11.21 -7.19
N GLN A 19 18.17 12.23 -7.22
CA GLN A 19 17.61 12.81 -6.00
C GLN A 19 16.75 11.79 -5.24
N VAL A 20 15.86 11.08 -5.94
CA VAL A 20 15.00 10.04 -5.34
C VAL A 20 15.82 8.90 -4.77
N LEU A 21 16.83 8.41 -5.49
CA LEU A 21 17.67 7.32 -4.98
C LEU A 21 18.37 7.68 -3.67
N ASN A 22 18.81 8.94 -3.47
CA ASN A 22 19.34 9.35 -2.17
C ASN A 22 18.26 9.35 -1.08
N SER A 23 17.05 9.80 -1.40
CA SER A 23 15.91 9.74 -0.46
C SER A 23 15.55 8.29 -0.11
N ILE A 24 15.63 7.36 -1.06
CA ILE A 24 15.44 5.93 -0.82
C ILE A 24 16.53 5.38 0.12
N LEU A 25 17.80 5.74 -0.08
CA LEU A 25 18.88 5.31 0.82
C LEU A 25 18.66 5.81 2.26
N LEU A 26 18.16 7.03 2.42
CA LEU A 26 17.81 7.56 3.74
C LEU A 26 16.59 6.81 4.33
N HIS A 27 15.54 6.62 3.53
CA HIS A 27 14.35 5.83 3.89
C HIS A 27 14.73 4.42 4.36
N ASN A 28 15.63 3.72 3.65
CA ASN A 28 16.13 2.40 4.06
C ASN A 28 16.75 2.45 5.44
N LYS A 29 17.65 3.41 5.69
CA LYS A 29 18.31 3.54 6.99
C LYS A 29 17.31 3.83 8.10
N GLU A 30 16.43 4.81 7.90
CA GLU A 30 15.48 5.26 8.90
C GLU A 30 14.41 4.20 9.20
N TYR A 31 13.82 3.60 8.17
CA TYR A 31 12.72 2.66 8.32
C TYR A 31 13.16 1.39 9.07
N PHE A 32 14.26 0.76 8.66
CA PHE A 32 14.79 -0.43 9.36
C PHE A 32 15.25 -0.11 10.79
N SER A 33 15.69 1.12 11.07
CA SER A 33 16.01 1.53 12.45
C SER A 33 14.77 1.76 13.31
N LYS A 34 13.65 2.20 12.72
CA LYS A 34 12.41 2.56 13.42
C LYS A 34 11.57 1.35 13.82
N TYR A 35 11.58 0.27 13.02
CA TYR A 35 10.70 -0.88 13.22
C TYR A 35 11.48 -2.11 13.72
N PRO A 36 11.41 -2.45 15.02
CA PRO A 36 12.16 -3.58 15.60
C PRO A 36 11.92 -4.91 14.89
N ARG A 37 10.70 -5.17 14.41
CA ARG A 37 10.36 -6.40 13.66
C ARG A 37 11.16 -6.57 12.37
N LEU A 38 11.63 -5.50 11.76
CA LEU A 38 12.48 -5.58 10.57
C LEU A 38 13.97 -5.71 10.93
N GLN A 39 14.36 -5.44 12.18
CA GLN A 39 15.74 -5.59 12.64
C GLN A 39 16.13 -7.06 12.83
N THR A 40 15.15 -7.95 12.96
CA THR A 40 15.36 -9.41 13.05
C THR A 40 15.64 -10.05 11.70
N PHE A 41 15.48 -9.30 10.59
CA PHE A 41 15.81 -9.82 9.26
C PHE A 41 17.29 -10.16 9.20
N SER A 42 17.61 -11.25 8.52
CA SER A 42 19.00 -11.54 8.18
C SER A 42 19.58 -10.39 7.35
N LYS A 43 20.90 -10.21 7.41
CA LYS A 43 21.58 -9.20 6.58
C LYS A 43 21.20 -9.35 5.10
N GLU A 44 21.19 -10.58 4.60
CA GLU A 44 20.79 -10.91 3.24
C GLU A 44 19.31 -10.57 2.97
N GLY A 45 18.40 -10.92 3.88
CA GLY A 45 16.98 -10.60 3.74
C GLY A 45 16.72 -9.10 3.66
N ARG A 46 17.45 -8.31 4.46
CA ARG A 46 17.42 -6.84 4.39
C ARG A 46 17.99 -6.33 3.08
N GLU A 47 19.16 -6.80 2.66
CA GLU A 47 19.78 -6.40 1.39
C GLU A 47 18.88 -6.72 0.19
N ASN A 48 18.15 -7.83 0.22
CA ASN A 48 17.18 -8.19 -0.82
C ASN A 48 16.02 -7.19 -0.89
N VAL A 49 15.42 -6.81 0.25
CA VAL A 49 14.34 -5.82 0.31
C VAL A 49 14.81 -4.45 -0.17
N GLU A 50 15.98 -3.99 0.29
CA GLU A 50 16.54 -2.70 -0.11
C GLU A 50 16.87 -2.68 -1.62
N THR A 51 17.44 -3.77 -2.13
CA THR A 51 17.78 -3.94 -3.55
C THR A 51 16.52 -3.98 -4.42
N ASP A 52 15.47 -4.67 -3.97
CA ASP A 52 14.20 -4.76 -4.69
C ASP A 52 13.57 -3.37 -4.88
N LEU A 53 13.46 -2.59 -3.81
CA LEU A 53 12.94 -1.22 -3.91
C LEU A 53 13.78 -0.35 -4.86
N ILE A 54 15.11 -0.44 -4.79
CA ILE A 54 16.00 0.31 -5.71
C ILE A 54 15.80 -0.13 -7.17
N LYS A 55 15.65 -1.44 -7.42
CA LYS A 55 15.39 -1.96 -8.78
C LYS A 55 14.05 -1.46 -9.31
N THR A 56 13.00 -1.49 -8.50
CA THR A 56 11.67 -0.97 -8.86
C THR A 56 11.71 0.54 -9.14
N VAL A 57 12.42 1.33 -8.32
CA VAL A 57 12.58 2.76 -8.59
C VAL A 57 13.33 3.01 -9.90
N ASN A 58 14.37 2.24 -10.17
CA ASN A 58 15.11 2.33 -11.43
C ASN A 58 14.25 1.99 -12.64
N SER A 59 13.47 0.91 -12.59
CA SER A 59 12.59 0.51 -13.70
C SER A 59 11.55 1.58 -14.04
N ILE A 60 11.03 2.29 -13.01
CA ILE A 60 10.12 3.42 -13.20
C ILE A 60 10.79 4.54 -14.02
N PHE A 61 11.99 4.97 -13.63
CA PHE A 61 12.71 6.05 -14.31
C PHE A 61 13.28 5.65 -15.67
N ASP A 62 13.49 4.36 -15.91
CA ASP A 62 13.94 3.82 -17.19
C ASP A 62 12.79 3.61 -18.19
N SER A 63 11.53 3.71 -17.74
CA SER A 63 10.35 3.55 -18.58
C SER A 63 10.09 4.77 -19.48
N LYS A 64 9.32 4.56 -20.56
CA LYS A 64 8.90 5.65 -21.48
C LYS A 64 7.92 6.61 -20.83
N ASP A 65 7.12 6.11 -19.88
CA ASP A 65 6.15 6.88 -19.11
C ASP A 65 6.34 6.56 -17.61
N PRO A 66 7.22 7.32 -16.92
CA PRO A 66 7.51 7.08 -15.51
C PRO A 66 6.31 7.22 -14.59
N VAL A 67 5.32 8.08 -14.91
CA VAL A 67 4.12 8.24 -14.08
C VAL A 67 3.27 6.97 -14.16
N LEU A 68 2.99 6.51 -15.37
CA LEU A 68 2.21 5.28 -15.56
C LEU A 68 2.92 4.07 -14.97
N GLN A 69 4.24 3.93 -15.18
CA GLN A 69 5.01 2.81 -14.62
C GLN A 69 5.06 2.86 -13.09
N PHE A 70 5.19 4.05 -12.50
CA PHE A 70 5.06 4.23 -11.06
C PHE A 70 3.70 3.73 -10.57
N ARG A 71 2.61 4.19 -11.18
CA ARG A 71 1.26 3.85 -10.73
C ARG A 71 0.99 2.35 -10.78
N LYS A 72 1.42 1.65 -11.83
CA LYS A 72 1.32 0.18 -11.93
C LYS A 72 1.99 -0.53 -10.75
N HIS A 73 3.25 -0.22 -10.46
CA HIS A 73 3.91 -0.80 -9.30
C HIS A 73 3.23 -0.40 -7.99
N PHE A 74 2.81 0.86 -7.90
CA PHE A 74 2.23 1.41 -6.69
C PHE A 74 0.90 0.75 -6.32
N VAL A 75 0.01 0.55 -7.28
CA VAL A 75 -1.29 -0.10 -7.02
C VAL A 75 -1.12 -1.54 -6.54
N ASP A 76 -0.15 -2.28 -7.08
CA ASP A 76 0.16 -3.66 -6.66
C ASP A 76 0.61 -3.73 -5.19
N TYR A 77 1.45 -2.80 -4.75
CA TYR A 77 1.83 -2.74 -3.33
C TYR A 77 0.70 -2.24 -2.44
N VAL A 78 -0.14 -1.30 -2.91
CA VAL A 78 -1.26 -0.78 -2.12
C VAL A 78 -2.36 -1.81 -1.92
N ILE A 79 -2.71 -2.59 -2.96
CA ILE A 79 -3.72 -3.66 -2.83
C ILE A 79 -3.23 -4.75 -1.87
N GLU A 80 -1.95 -5.14 -1.95
CA GLU A 80 -1.36 -6.11 -1.02
C GLU A 80 -1.29 -5.53 0.41
N LEU A 81 -0.92 -4.26 0.55
CA LEU A 81 -0.91 -3.58 1.84
C LEU A 81 -2.31 -3.54 2.45
N ALA A 82 -3.33 -3.18 1.67
CA ALA A 82 -4.72 -3.11 2.13
C ALA A 82 -5.20 -4.46 2.66
N TYR A 83 -4.88 -5.56 1.96
CA TYR A 83 -5.16 -6.93 2.41
C TYR A 83 -4.58 -7.20 3.81
N TYR A 84 -3.30 -6.90 4.03
CA TYR A 84 -2.69 -7.12 5.35
C TYR A 84 -3.08 -6.07 6.41
N ILE A 85 -3.51 -4.87 6.01
CA ILE A 85 -4.12 -3.91 6.93
C ILE A 85 -5.37 -4.51 7.53
N VAL A 86 -6.35 -4.92 6.71
CA VAL A 86 -7.64 -5.40 7.24
C VAL A 86 -7.51 -6.67 8.06
N LEU A 87 -6.58 -7.57 7.70
CA LEU A 87 -6.29 -8.78 8.47
C LEU A 87 -5.55 -8.54 9.79
N SER A 88 -4.80 -7.44 9.92
CA SER A 88 -4.03 -7.13 11.14
C SER A 88 -4.62 -6.00 11.98
N LEU A 89 -5.70 -5.38 11.51
CA LEU A 89 -6.38 -4.29 12.19
C LEU A 89 -7.08 -4.83 13.44
N THR A 90 -6.75 -4.25 14.60
CA THR A 90 -7.51 -4.45 15.83
C THR A 90 -8.64 -3.42 15.94
N GLU A 91 -9.60 -3.65 16.82
CA GLU A 91 -10.62 -2.64 17.12
C GLU A 91 -10.00 -1.31 17.60
N GLU A 92 -8.94 -1.38 18.39
CA GLU A 92 -8.20 -0.22 18.88
C GLU A 92 -7.55 0.56 17.71
N ASP A 93 -6.85 -0.14 16.81
CA ASP A 93 -6.23 0.45 15.62
C ASP A 93 -7.30 1.09 14.71
N LYS A 94 -8.47 0.44 14.58
CA LYS A 94 -9.60 0.98 13.83
C LYS A 94 -10.07 2.30 14.42
N GLN A 95 -10.27 2.39 15.74
CA GLN A 95 -10.73 3.63 16.37
C GLN A 95 -9.75 4.79 16.14
N GLU A 96 -8.45 4.50 16.09
CA GLU A 96 -7.42 5.51 15.83
C GLU A 96 -7.38 5.97 14.36
N SER A 97 -7.42 5.02 13.41
CA SER A 97 -7.08 5.30 12.00
C SER A 97 -8.26 5.23 11.01
N TYR A 98 -9.33 4.52 11.37
CA TYR A 98 -10.46 4.18 10.49
C TYR A 98 -11.83 4.34 11.19
N SER A 99 -11.92 5.18 12.23
CA SER A 99 -13.14 5.34 13.04
C SER A 99 -14.36 5.79 12.25
N LYS A 100 -14.17 6.42 11.09
CA LYS A 100 -15.24 6.88 10.19
C LYS A 100 -15.61 5.87 9.09
N GLU A 101 -14.84 4.80 8.94
CA GLU A 101 -15.00 3.86 7.84
C GLU A 101 -15.80 2.64 8.31
N GLU A 102 -17.13 2.71 8.23
CA GLU A 102 -18.05 1.67 8.72
C GLU A 102 -17.83 0.32 8.02
N LYS A 103 -17.34 0.36 6.77
CA LYS A 103 -17.07 -0.83 5.94
C LYS A 103 -15.73 -1.51 6.25
N ILE A 104 -14.97 -1.04 7.23
CA ILE A 104 -13.75 -1.69 7.72
C ILE A 104 -14.04 -2.13 9.16
N SER A 105 -14.07 -3.44 9.46
CA SER A 105 -14.49 -3.90 10.79
C SER A 105 -13.47 -3.74 11.90
N GLY A 106 -12.22 -4.17 11.67
CA GLY A 106 -11.29 -4.53 12.76
C GLY A 106 -11.48 -5.96 13.30
N GLU A 107 -12.47 -6.70 12.81
CA GLU A 107 -12.87 -8.01 13.34
C GLU A 107 -12.05 -9.16 12.74
N LEU A 108 -11.57 -9.02 11.49
CA LEU A 108 -10.93 -10.10 10.74
C LEU A 108 -9.68 -10.66 11.44
N SER A 109 -8.96 -9.83 12.20
CA SER A 109 -7.77 -10.21 12.97
C SER A 109 -8.05 -11.29 14.03
N THR A 110 -9.29 -11.42 14.47
CA THR A 110 -9.73 -12.45 15.43
C THR A 110 -10.15 -13.77 14.78
N ARG A 111 -10.24 -13.80 13.43
CA ARG A 111 -10.77 -14.91 12.64
C ARG A 111 -9.75 -15.49 11.65
N LEU A 112 -8.45 -15.22 11.84
CA LEU A 112 -7.42 -15.55 10.85
C LEU A 112 -7.28 -17.05 10.59
N ILE A 113 -7.46 -17.91 11.60
CA ILE A 113 -7.46 -19.38 11.38
C ILE A 113 -8.56 -19.78 10.40
N HIS A 114 -9.78 -19.25 10.58
CA HIS A 114 -10.91 -19.53 9.69
C HIS A 114 -10.65 -19.02 8.27
N ILE A 115 -10.13 -17.80 8.15
CA ILE A 115 -9.77 -17.17 6.87
C ILE A 115 -8.67 -17.97 6.17
N ALA A 116 -7.61 -18.37 6.88
CA ALA A 116 -6.50 -19.17 6.34
C ALA A 116 -6.97 -20.54 5.83
N GLY A 117 -8.04 -21.12 6.42
CA GLY A 117 -8.66 -22.33 5.92
C GLY A 117 -9.38 -22.19 4.57
N LYS A 118 -9.56 -20.96 4.07
CA LYS A 118 -10.22 -20.64 2.80
C LYS A 118 -9.30 -19.88 1.83
N GLU A 119 -8.30 -19.18 2.34
CA GLU A 119 -7.39 -18.36 1.54
C GLU A 119 -5.95 -18.92 1.57
N ALA A 120 -5.55 -19.57 0.46
CA ALA A 120 -4.24 -20.19 0.32
C ALA A 120 -3.09 -19.21 0.59
N LYS A 121 -3.21 -17.95 0.16
CA LYS A 121 -2.22 -16.89 0.37
C LYS A 121 -1.85 -16.69 1.84
N LEU A 122 -2.79 -16.88 2.77
CA LEU A 122 -2.54 -16.71 4.20
C LEU A 122 -1.94 -17.97 4.84
N ALA A 123 -2.26 -19.16 4.32
CA ALA A 123 -1.80 -20.44 4.84
C ALA A 123 -0.45 -20.91 4.26
N GLU A 124 -0.12 -20.52 3.02
CA GLU A 124 1.08 -20.94 2.28
C GLU A 124 2.40 -20.80 3.08
N PRO A 125 2.66 -19.71 3.83
CA PRO A 125 3.89 -19.57 4.61
C PRO A 125 4.06 -20.63 5.72
N PHE A 126 2.97 -21.28 6.11
CA PHE A 126 2.91 -22.28 7.19
C PHE A 126 2.63 -23.69 6.66
N GLU A 127 2.82 -23.93 5.37
CA GLU A 127 2.59 -25.24 4.77
C GLU A 127 3.34 -26.33 5.54
N ASN A 128 2.64 -27.41 5.89
CA ASN A 128 3.13 -28.52 6.71
C ASN A 128 3.49 -28.17 8.18
N GLN A 129 3.05 -27.02 8.70
CA GLN A 129 3.25 -26.61 10.08
C GLN A 129 1.91 -26.34 10.77
N GLN A 130 1.84 -26.59 12.08
CA GLN A 130 0.72 -26.11 12.89
C GLN A 130 0.94 -24.64 13.21
N TYR A 131 -0.13 -23.83 13.15
CA TYR A 131 -0.09 -22.41 13.44
C TYR A 131 -1.32 -21.99 14.24
N THR A 132 -1.15 -20.95 15.06
CA THR A 132 -2.20 -20.32 15.84
C THR A 132 -2.70 -19.04 15.17
N ASN A 133 -3.77 -18.45 15.72
CA ASN A 133 -4.24 -17.14 15.26
C ASN A 133 -3.19 -16.05 15.51
N GLU A 134 -2.43 -16.14 16.60
CA GLU A 134 -1.38 -15.17 16.91
C GLU A 134 -0.22 -15.28 15.90
N ASP A 135 0.16 -16.49 15.48
CA ASP A 135 1.19 -16.68 14.45
C ASP A 135 0.79 -16.02 13.12
N LEU A 136 -0.48 -16.19 12.71
CA LEU A 136 -1.02 -15.54 11.52
C LEU A 136 -1.11 -14.02 11.65
N LEU A 137 -1.52 -13.53 12.83
CA LEU A 137 -1.62 -12.10 13.11
C LEU A 137 -0.24 -11.45 13.05
N GLU A 138 0.75 -12.12 13.64
CA GLU A 138 2.13 -11.67 13.63
C GLU A 138 2.71 -11.64 12.21
N TYR A 139 2.43 -12.68 11.42
CA TYR A 139 2.76 -12.71 10.01
C TYR A 139 2.12 -11.54 9.25
N CYS A 140 0.82 -11.30 9.44
CA CYS A 140 0.11 -10.19 8.80
C CYS A 140 0.68 -8.82 9.19
N ARG A 141 1.01 -8.61 10.47
CA ARG A 141 1.64 -7.38 10.96
C ARG A 141 3.02 -7.17 10.35
N THR A 142 3.82 -8.23 10.26
CA THR A 142 5.15 -8.17 9.63
C THR A 142 5.03 -7.84 8.14
N ARG A 143 4.10 -8.47 7.42
CA ARG A 143 3.81 -8.17 6.01
C ARG A 143 3.32 -6.72 5.82
N ARG A 144 2.39 -6.25 6.66
CA ARG A 144 1.91 -4.86 6.65
C ARG A 144 3.06 -3.85 6.81
N ILE A 145 3.98 -4.08 7.76
CA ILE A 145 5.13 -3.21 7.97
C ILE A 145 6.04 -3.20 6.73
N LEU A 146 6.34 -4.38 6.17
CA LEU A 146 7.17 -4.48 4.97
C LEU A 146 6.53 -3.80 3.76
N LEU A 147 5.22 -3.96 3.54
CA LEU A 147 4.52 -3.31 2.43
C LEU A 147 4.40 -1.81 2.63
N THR A 148 4.23 -1.36 3.88
CA THR A 148 4.29 0.08 4.22
C THR A 148 5.67 0.66 3.88
N TYR A 149 6.75 -0.10 4.05
CA TYR A 149 8.08 0.30 3.60
C TYR A 149 8.13 0.55 2.09
N TYR A 150 7.59 -0.36 1.27
CA TYR A 150 7.55 -0.19 -0.19
C TYR A 150 6.66 0.98 -0.60
N VAL A 151 5.44 1.07 -0.07
CA VAL A 151 4.50 2.15 -0.37
C VAL A 151 5.09 3.52 -0.01
N ASN A 152 5.74 3.66 1.15
CA ASN A 152 6.40 4.91 1.53
C ASN A 152 7.59 5.23 0.62
N GLY A 153 8.39 4.23 0.25
CA GLY A 153 9.50 4.39 -0.70
C GLY A 153 9.01 4.86 -2.07
N LEU A 154 7.95 4.25 -2.60
CA LEU A 154 7.34 4.65 -3.86
C LEU A 154 6.61 6.00 -3.77
N ASN A 155 6.08 6.37 -2.61
CA ASN A 155 5.52 7.72 -2.42
C ASN A 155 6.61 8.80 -2.59
N LEU A 156 7.87 8.53 -2.26
CA LEU A 156 8.98 9.45 -2.57
C LEU A 156 9.18 9.62 -4.09
N VAL A 157 8.95 8.56 -4.87
CA VAL A 157 8.93 8.62 -6.34
C VAL A 157 7.76 9.46 -6.82
N ARG A 158 6.56 9.21 -6.30
CA ARG A 158 5.32 9.96 -6.60
C ARG A 158 5.50 11.46 -6.43
N MET A 159 6.06 11.87 -5.28
CA MET A 159 6.35 13.26 -4.98
C MET A 159 7.35 13.86 -5.99
N LYS A 160 8.33 13.08 -6.46
CA LYS A 160 9.31 13.58 -7.44
C LYS A 160 8.73 13.71 -8.85
N LEU A 161 7.81 12.82 -9.22
CA LEU A 161 7.09 12.87 -10.48
C LEU A 161 5.99 13.97 -10.48
N ASN A 162 5.77 14.63 -9.34
CA ASN A 162 4.67 15.57 -9.11
C ASN A 162 3.29 14.93 -9.37
N ASP A 163 3.16 13.63 -9.11
CA ASP A 163 1.91 12.88 -9.28
C ASP A 163 1.02 13.01 -8.04
N TYR A 164 0.73 14.24 -7.64
CA TYR A 164 -0.10 14.60 -6.50
C TYR A 164 -0.92 15.86 -6.80
N MET A 165 -2.10 15.96 -6.19
CA MET A 165 -3.03 17.07 -6.37
C MET A 165 -3.26 17.82 -5.05
N GLN A 166 -3.97 18.96 -5.10
CA GLN A 166 -4.40 19.67 -3.90
C GLN A 166 -5.27 18.76 -3.01
N ASP A 167 -6.23 18.07 -3.62
CA ASP A 167 -6.98 16.97 -3.01
C ASP A 167 -6.32 15.65 -3.38
N ASP A 168 -5.43 15.17 -2.51
CA ASP A 168 -4.57 14.04 -2.83
C ASP A 168 -5.36 12.72 -2.90
N TRP A 169 -5.14 11.96 -3.97
CA TRP A 169 -5.85 10.71 -4.23
C TRP A 169 -5.33 9.53 -3.40
N LEU A 170 -4.12 9.62 -2.86
CA LEU A 170 -3.43 8.49 -2.22
C LEU A 170 -4.20 7.93 -1.00
N LYS A 171 -4.57 8.80 -0.04
CA LYS A 171 -5.26 8.34 1.17
C LYS A 171 -6.65 7.78 0.86
N PRO A 172 -7.52 8.47 0.08
CA PRO A 172 -8.77 7.89 -0.37
C PRO A 172 -8.56 6.56 -1.09
N PHE A 173 -7.57 6.45 -1.97
CA PHE A 173 -7.28 5.22 -2.70
C PHE A 173 -6.98 4.05 -1.75
N LEU A 174 -6.08 4.24 -0.77
CA LEU A 174 -5.78 3.20 0.23
C LEU A 174 -7.02 2.78 1.02
N ILE A 175 -7.85 3.74 1.46
CA ILE A 175 -9.09 3.44 2.21
C ILE A 175 -10.04 2.60 1.35
N ASN A 176 -10.26 2.99 0.10
CA ASN A 176 -11.12 2.24 -0.83
C ASN A 176 -10.58 0.83 -1.11
N MET A 177 -9.26 0.65 -1.19
CA MET A 177 -8.65 -0.68 -1.30
C MET A 177 -8.85 -1.50 -0.02
N CYS A 178 -8.76 -0.91 1.17
CA CYS A 178 -9.10 -1.61 2.42
C CYS A 178 -10.56 -2.05 2.45
N ILE A 179 -11.50 -1.18 2.08
CA ILE A 179 -12.94 -1.51 1.99
C ILE A 179 -13.16 -2.68 1.04
N TRP A 180 -12.55 -2.64 -0.15
CA TRP A 180 -12.68 -3.70 -1.13
C TRP A 180 -12.05 -5.03 -0.65
N GLN A 181 -10.85 -4.99 -0.05
CA GLN A 181 -10.19 -6.20 0.48
C GLN A 181 -10.97 -6.81 1.64
N GLU A 182 -11.55 -6.01 2.54
CA GLU A 182 -12.46 -6.48 3.58
C GLU A 182 -13.62 -7.29 2.98
N ASP A 183 -14.28 -6.74 1.95
CA ASP A 183 -15.41 -7.40 1.29
C ASP A 183 -15.00 -8.71 0.60
N VAL A 184 -13.88 -8.71 -0.14
CA VAL A 184 -13.33 -9.89 -0.81
C VAL A 184 -13.05 -11.01 0.20
N ILE A 185 -12.35 -10.70 1.29
CA ILE A 185 -12.02 -11.70 2.33
C ILE A 185 -13.30 -12.24 2.97
N ARG A 186 -14.27 -11.38 3.25
CA ARG A 186 -15.56 -11.79 3.83
C ARG A 186 -16.33 -12.72 2.89
N ILE A 187 -16.39 -12.41 1.59
CA ILE A 187 -16.99 -13.29 0.57
C ILE A 187 -16.29 -14.64 0.54
N ASN A 188 -14.96 -14.65 0.36
CA ASN A 188 -14.17 -15.89 0.23
C ASN A 188 -14.26 -16.77 1.48
N SER A 189 -14.37 -16.13 2.66
CA SER A 189 -14.43 -16.81 3.95
C SER A 189 -15.86 -17.08 4.44
N ASN A 190 -16.90 -16.77 3.64
CA ASN A 190 -18.31 -16.88 4.02
C ASN A 190 -18.66 -16.14 5.33
N LEU A 191 -18.10 -14.95 5.52
CA LEU A 191 -18.44 -14.03 6.61
C LEU A 191 -19.49 -13.01 6.14
N PRO A 192 -20.33 -12.47 7.04
CA PRO A 192 -21.28 -11.40 6.69
C PRO A 192 -20.57 -10.19 6.07
N ARG A 193 -21.09 -9.66 4.97
CA ARG A 193 -20.56 -8.48 4.28
C ARG A 193 -21.06 -7.18 4.93
N PHE A 194 -20.30 -6.10 4.76
CA PHE A 194 -20.78 -4.73 5.06
C PHE A 194 -21.13 -3.91 3.82
N ILE A 195 -20.73 -4.40 2.64
CA ILE A 195 -21.14 -3.85 1.36
C ILE A 195 -22.44 -4.55 0.99
N GLU A 196 -23.49 -3.77 0.69
CA GLU A 196 -24.84 -4.30 0.50
C GLU A 196 -25.05 -4.89 -0.90
N SER A 197 -24.25 -4.47 -1.88
CA SER A 197 -24.40 -4.91 -3.27
C SER A 197 -23.07 -5.14 -3.98
N ASP A 198 -23.07 -6.03 -4.97
CA ASP A 198 -21.90 -6.27 -5.81
C ASP A 198 -21.52 -5.04 -6.64
N THR A 199 -22.51 -4.23 -7.04
CA THR A 199 -22.26 -2.97 -7.75
C THR A 199 -21.45 -1.99 -6.91
N GLU A 200 -21.73 -1.91 -5.61
CA GLU A 200 -20.97 -1.08 -4.68
C GLU A 200 -19.55 -1.64 -4.47
N SER A 201 -19.38 -2.97 -4.36
CA SER A 201 -18.05 -3.60 -4.31
C SER A 201 -17.22 -3.30 -5.57
N LEU A 202 -17.87 -3.33 -6.74
CA LEU A 202 -17.26 -2.95 -8.02
C LEU A 202 -16.85 -1.47 -8.06
N LEU A 203 -17.62 -0.57 -7.42
CA LEU A 203 -17.24 0.84 -7.31
C LEU A 203 -15.91 0.99 -6.55
N TYR A 204 -15.74 0.32 -5.41
CA TYR A 204 -14.51 0.40 -4.63
C TYR A 204 -13.29 -0.12 -5.40
N SER A 205 -13.43 -1.27 -6.07
CA SER A 205 -12.36 -1.83 -6.92
C SER A 205 -12.09 -1.00 -8.17
N SER A 206 -13.06 -0.23 -8.69
CA SER A 206 -12.85 0.61 -9.89
C SER A 206 -11.76 1.68 -9.69
N PHE A 207 -11.50 2.13 -8.46
CA PHE A 207 -10.44 3.09 -8.17
C PHE A 207 -9.06 2.52 -8.52
N PHE A 208 -8.84 1.21 -8.33
CA PHE A 208 -7.64 0.52 -8.77
C PHE A 208 -7.39 0.75 -10.27
N ASN A 209 -8.39 0.47 -11.10
CA ASN A 209 -8.29 0.60 -12.55
C ASN A 209 -8.04 2.06 -12.96
N ILE A 210 -8.65 3.03 -12.27
CA ILE A 210 -8.46 4.46 -12.57
C ILE A 210 -7.01 4.88 -12.28
N VAL A 211 -6.44 4.46 -11.15
CA VAL A 211 -5.04 4.76 -10.82
C VAL A 211 -4.10 4.03 -11.78
N GLU A 212 -4.28 2.72 -11.97
CA GLU A 212 -3.43 1.88 -12.81
C GLU A 212 -3.39 2.36 -14.27
N ASN A 213 -4.51 2.83 -14.81
CA ASN A 213 -4.60 3.33 -16.19
C ASN A 213 -4.04 4.75 -16.38
N GLY A 214 -3.56 5.40 -15.32
CA GLY A 214 -2.85 6.68 -15.46
C GLY A 214 -3.75 7.91 -15.64
N TYR A 215 -5.00 7.88 -15.16
CA TYR A 215 -5.89 9.05 -15.24
C TYR A 215 -5.31 10.28 -14.54
N ALA A 216 -5.41 11.47 -15.16
CA ALA A 216 -4.72 12.67 -14.66
C ALA A 216 -5.12 13.04 -13.21
N ASP A 217 -6.41 12.94 -12.88
CA ASP A 217 -6.95 13.16 -11.53
C ASP A 217 -7.76 11.93 -11.09
N PRO A 218 -7.11 10.91 -10.49
CA PRO A 218 -7.78 9.67 -10.14
C PRO A 218 -8.95 9.83 -9.18
N LEU A 219 -8.85 10.77 -8.23
CA LEU A 219 -9.88 10.98 -7.22
C LEU A 219 -11.13 11.60 -7.81
N SER A 220 -10.98 12.63 -8.64
CA SER A 220 -12.11 13.27 -9.33
C SER A 220 -12.83 12.28 -10.26
N GLU A 221 -12.09 11.47 -11.01
CA GLU A 221 -12.64 10.45 -11.89
C GLU A 221 -13.43 9.39 -11.10
N TRP A 222 -12.86 8.88 -10.01
CA TRP A 222 -13.56 7.92 -9.16
C TRP A 222 -14.82 8.51 -8.54
N ASN A 223 -14.79 9.76 -8.06
CA ASN A 223 -15.97 10.44 -7.53
C ASN A 223 -17.08 10.60 -8.60
N SER A 224 -16.72 10.81 -9.86
CA SER A 224 -17.67 10.87 -10.97
C SER A 224 -18.34 9.53 -11.24
N VAL A 225 -17.60 8.42 -11.09
CA VAL A 225 -18.16 7.06 -11.16
C VAL A 225 -19.05 6.78 -9.94
N ALA A 226 -18.59 7.13 -8.73
CA ALA A 226 -19.33 6.93 -7.49
C ALA A 226 -20.72 7.59 -7.53
N LYS A 227 -20.80 8.85 -7.96
CA LYS A 227 -22.07 9.59 -8.09
C LYS A 227 -23.09 8.95 -9.03
N LYS A 228 -22.65 8.16 -10.01
CA LYS A 228 -23.53 7.46 -10.95
C LYS A 228 -24.06 6.14 -10.38
N ILE A 229 -23.30 5.51 -9.49
CA ILE A 229 -23.60 4.21 -8.91
C ILE A 229 -24.37 4.36 -7.59
N LEU A 230 -23.96 5.33 -6.77
CA LEU A 230 -24.56 5.69 -5.49
C LEU A 230 -25.13 7.11 -5.63
N PRO A 231 -26.28 7.30 -6.31
CA PRO A 231 -26.92 8.61 -6.32
C PRO A 231 -27.22 9.02 -4.89
N GLU A 232 -26.81 10.23 -4.50
CA GLU A 232 -27.20 10.82 -3.22
C GLU A 232 -28.73 10.92 -3.18
N ASP A 233 -29.34 10.39 -2.12
CA ASP A 233 -30.76 10.62 -1.80
C ASP A 233 -31.05 12.10 -1.47
#